data_AF-A0A843LNC5-F1
#
_entry.id   AF-A0A843LNC5-F1
#
_cell.length_a   1.000
_cell.length_b   1.000
_cell.length_c   1.000
_cell.angle_alpha   90.00
_cell.angle_beta   90.00
_cell.angle_gamma   90.00
#
_symmetry.space_group_name_H-M   'P 1'
#
loop_
_entity.id
_entity.type
_entity.pdbx_description
1 polymer ?
#
loop_
_entity_poly.entity_id
_entity_poly.type
_entity_poly.pdbx_seq_one_letter_code
_entity_poly.pdbx_strand_id
1 'polypeptide(L)'
;MTSNSPAVITPSPFAELTPHRLEAFFDAIFAIIMTILVLGLALPGQADNLTPAEICIEMLPQIIHFALAFFILAAFWGAHHRTFSLVTKLDPVLIRLTFFLLFIACLLPFTSTLAGDNHTEGPAVLLFHVNMLLLGLIFFYQWVYVNSSHLAIPIPDNHYRFILTKSLIVPFVSVLAIITSCIEPSWSSICYFFIPVCELLLLHEKSRLFPQEISENSMNRRDESVLLTLPPELCTNLDKVSHEMEISREDLILHILSGWMRSHRVNTGPAGSLCQLNLDHPSEPSGQSSTDINR
;
A
#
# COMPACT_ATOMS: atom_id res chain seq x y z
N MET A 1 -21.69 54.07 1.97
CA MET A 1 -22.18 52.68 2.04
C MET A 1 -21.40 51.86 1.03
N THR A 2 -20.26 51.30 1.42
CA THR A 2 -19.48 50.38 0.57
C THR A 2 -19.99 48.97 0.83
N SER A 3 -20.70 48.42 -0.15
CA SER A 3 -21.21 47.05 -0.15
C SER A 3 -20.03 46.08 -0.17
N ASN A 4 -19.80 45.37 0.94
CA ASN A 4 -18.95 44.19 0.98
C ASN A 4 -19.76 43.01 0.42
N SER A 5 -19.59 42.71 -0.87
CA SER A 5 -19.97 41.40 -1.40
C SER A 5 -19.04 40.34 -0.82
N PRO A 6 -19.55 39.24 -0.26
CA PRO A 6 -18.71 38.13 0.17
C PRO A 6 -18.06 37.51 -1.08
N ALA A 7 -16.74 37.35 -1.03
CA ALA A 7 -16.00 36.65 -2.07
C ALA A 7 -16.54 35.21 -2.18
N VAL A 8 -17.14 34.88 -3.32
CA VAL A 8 -17.55 33.51 -3.65
C VAL A 8 -16.27 32.70 -3.81
N ILE A 9 -15.96 31.85 -2.83
CA ILE A 9 -14.88 30.87 -2.93
C ILE A 9 -15.37 29.81 -3.93
N THR A 10 -15.05 29.98 -5.20
CA THR A 10 -15.22 28.90 -6.18
C THR A 10 -14.32 27.75 -5.74
N PRO A 11 -14.84 26.52 -5.53
CA PRO A 11 -13.97 25.38 -5.27
C PRO A 11 -12.97 25.27 -6.42
N SER A 12 -11.69 25.06 -6.09
CA SER A 12 -10.66 24.75 -7.08
C SER A 12 -11.17 23.62 -7.98
N PRO A 13 -10.96 23.66 -9.30
CA PRO A 13 -11.38 22.58 -10.21
C PRO A 13 -10.77 21.21 -9.85
N PHE A 14 -9.78 21.17 -8.94
CA PHE A 14 -9.18 19.96 -8.39
C PHE A 14 -9.79 19.49 -7.06
N ALA A 15 -10.82 20.17 -6.54
CA ALA A 15 -11.43 19.86 -5.25
C ALA A 15 -12.12 18.49 -5.18
N GLU A 16 -12.32 17.80 -6.31
CA GLU A 16 -13.00 16.51 -6.38
C GLU A 16 -12.07 15.28 -6.46
N LEU A 17 -10.77 15.46 -6.73
CA LEU A 17 -9.83 14.35 -6.85
C LEU A 17 -9.19 14.05 -5.49
N THR A 18 -9.55 12.92 -4.88
CA THR A 18 -8.93 12.45 -3.64
C THR A 18 -7.74 11.54 -3.93
N PRO A 19 -6.76 11.42 -3.00
CA PRO A 19 -5.66 10.46 -3.13
C PRO A 19 -6.18 9.04 -3.46
N HIS A 20 -7.20 8.58 -2.75
CA HIS A 20 -7.80 7.26 -2.99
C HIS A 20 -8.33 7.09 -4.42
N ARG A 21 -8.94 8.12 -5.03
CA ARG A 21 -9.43 8.00 -6.42
C ARG A 21 -8.28 7.95 -7.42
N LEU A 22 -7.20 8.69 -7.19
CA LEU A 22 -6.00 8.64 -8.03
C LEU A 22 -5.28 7.30 -7.90
N GLU A 23 -5.19 6.75 -6.69
CA GLU A 23 -4.65 5.41 -6.43
C GLU A 23 -5.46 4.32 -7.12
N ALA A 24 -6.80 4.35 -7.00
CA ALA A 24 -7.67 3.39 -7.68
C ALA A 24 -7.52 3.46 -9.21
N PHE A 25 -7.31 4.65 -9.77
CA PHE A 25 -7.02 4.81 -11.20
C PHE A 25 -5.66 4.20 -11.57
N PHE A 26 -4.62 4.44 -10.76
CA PHE A 26 -3.31 3.84 -10.94
C PHE A 26 -3.38 2.31 -10.92
N ASP A 27 -4.10 1.72 -9.96
CA ASP A 27 -4.30 0.28 -9.81
C ASP A 27 -4.96 -0.34 -11.04
N ALA A 28 -6.02 0.31 -11.54
CA ALA A 28 -6.73 -0.14 -12.73
C ALA A 28 -5.81 -0.17 -13.97
N ILE A 29 -5.00 0.87 -14.15
CA ILE A 29 -4.05 0.94 -15.28
C ILE A 29 -2.93 -0.09 -15.14
N PHE A 30 -2.34 -0.24 -13.94
CA PHE A 30 -1.31 -1.26 -13.70
C PHE A 30 -1.82 -2.68 -13.93
N ALA A 31 -3.05 -3.00 -13.51
CA ALA A 31 -3.69 -4.29 -13.77
C ALA A 31 -3.86 -4.56 -15.28
N ILE A 32 -4.24 -3.54 -16.06
CA ILE A 32 -4.35 -3.64 -17.52
C ILE A 32 -2.97 -3.87 -18.15
N ILE A 33 -1.95 -3.09 -17.77
CA ILE A 33 -0.59 -3.24 -18.32
C ILE A 33 -0.05 -4.65 -18.05
N MET A 34 -0.20 -5.14 -16.81
CA MET A 34 0.27 -6.48 -16.43
C MET A 34 -0.41 -7.59 -17.22
N THR A 35 -1.69 -7.45 -17.57
CA THR A 35 -2.40 -8.45 -18.39
C THR A 35 -2.06 -8.33 -19.88
N ILE A 36 -1.83 -7.13 -20.40
CA ILE A 36 -1.40 -6.92 -21.80
C ILE A 36 -0.04 -7.57 -22.08
N LEU A 37 0.86 -7.64 -21.08
CA LEU A 37 2.17 -8.28 -21.25
C LEU A 37 2.09 -9.68 -21.88
N VAL A 38 1.08 -10.48 -21.52
CA VAL A 38 0.96 -11.85 -22.03
C VAL A 38 0.62 -11.89 -23.52
N LEU A 39 -0.04 -10.84 -24.04
CA LEU A 39 -0.37 -10.73 -25.46
C LEU A 39 0.88 -10.52 -26.32
N GLY A 40 1.99 -10.13 -25.70
CA GLY A 40 3.29 -10.01 -26.33
C GLY A 40 4.00 -11.35 -26.57
N LEU A 41 3.47 -12.47 -26.06
CA LEU A 41 4.00 -13.81 -26.32
C LEU A 41 3.42 -14.34 -27.63
N ALA A 42 4.26 -14.40 -28.66
CA ALA A 42 3.86 -14.83 -29.99
C ALA A 42 4.61 -16.11 -30.39
N LEU A 43 3.90 -17.02 -31.07
CA LEU A 43 4.53 -18.21 -31.63
C LEU A 43 5.59 -17.81 -32.68
N PRO A 44 6.70 -18.55 -32.79
CA PRO A 44 7.70 -18.29 -33.81
C PRO A 44 7.08 -18.45 -35.21
N GLY A 45 7.53 -17.64 -36.18
CA GLY A 45 6.96 -17.62 -37.53
C GLY A 45 7.09 -18.93 -38.32
N GLN A 46 7.92 -19.87 -37.85
CA GLN A 46 8.11 -21.20 -38.42
C GLN A 46 7.53 -22.32 -37.53
N ALA A 47 6.60 -22.00 -36.61
CA ALA A 47 6.02 -22.95 -35.66
C ALA A 47 5.47 -24.23 -36.32
N ASP A 48 4.97 -24.16 -37.55
CA ASP A 48 4.45 -25.32 -38.29
C ASP A 48 5.52 -26.38 -38.60
N ASN A 49 6.81 -25.99 -38.61
CA ASN A 49 7.94 -26.89 -38.89
C ASN A 49 8.66 -27.36 -37.61
N LEU A 50 8.24 -26.88 -36.44
CA LEU A 50 8.89 -27.15 -35.17
C LEU A 50 8.07 -28.13 -34.34
N THR A 51 8.77 -28.98 -33.60
CA THR A 51 8.13 -29.78 -32.56
C THR A 51 7.68 -28.87 -31.40
N PRO A 52 6.69 -29.30 -30.59
CA PRO A 52 6.27 -28.53 -29.41
C PRO A 52 7.42 -28.22 -28.43
N ALA A 53 8.43 -29.09 -28.36
CA ALA A 53 9.60 -28.87 -27.51
C ALA A 53 10.51 -27.75 -28.04
N GLU A 54 10.72 -27.69 -29.37
CA GLU A 54 11.51 -26.64 -30.02
C GLU A 54 10.83 -25.28 -29.91
N ILE A 55 9.49 -25.24 -30.08
CA ILE A 55 8.70 -24.00 -29.87
C ILE A 55 8.93 -23.45 -28.47
N CYS A 56 8.88 -24.28 -27.43
CA CYS A 56 9.12 -23.85 -26.05
C CYS A 56 10.53 -23.27 -25.84
N ILE A 57 11.54 -23.83 -26.49
CA ILE A 57 12.93 -23.35 -26.40
C ILE A 57 13.08 -22.01 -27.11
N GLU A 58 12.51 -21.87 -28.31
CA GLU A 58 12.56 -20.62 -29.08
C GLU A 58 11.80 -19.47 -28.40
N MET A 59 10.71 -19.76 -27.70
CA MET A 59 9.94 -18.77 -26.96
C MET A 59 10.58 -18.33 -25.64
N LEU A 60 11.63 -19.01 -25.17
CA LEU A 60 12.22 -18.77 -23.86
C LEU A 60 12.64 -17.30 -23.62
N PRO A 61 13.28 -16.59 -24.59
CA PRO A 61 13.62 -15.17 -24.41
C PRO A 61 12.39 -14.27 -24.23
N GLN A 62 11.31 -14.51 -24.98
CA GLN A 62 10.05 -13.77 -24.82
C GLN A 62 9.42 -14.03 -23.45
N ILE A 63 9.38 -15.31 -23.02
CA ILE A 63 8.84 -15.71 -21.71
C ILE A 63 9.64 -15.08 -20.57
N ILE A 64 10.97 -15.01 -20.68
CA ILE A 64 11.84 -14.36 -19.69
C ILE A 64 11.53 -12.87 -19.60
N HIS A 65 11.47 -12.14 -20.72
CA HIS A 65 11.18 -10.70 -20.69
C HIS A 65 9.77 -10.41 -20.18
N PHE A 66 8.78 -11.21 -20.59
CA PHE A 66 7.43 -11.18 -20.03
C PHE A 66 7.44 -11.33 -18.49
N ALA A 67 8.10 -12.38 -17.98
CA ALA A 67 8.14 -12.65 -16.55
C ALA A 67 8.85 -11.53 -15.78
N LEU A 68 9.99 -11.05 -16.29
CA LEU A 68 10.71 -9.92 -15.71
C LEU A 68 9.84 -8.68 -15.64
N ALA A 69 9.20 -8.29 -16.75
CA ALA A 69 8.30 -7.14 -16.79
C ALA A 69 7.12 -7.28 -15.82
N PHE A 70 6.49 -8.46 -15.78
CA PHE A 70 5.34 -8.73 -14.92
C PHE A 70 5.70 -8.63 -13.44
N PHE A 71 6.74 -9.34 -12.99
CA PHE A 71 7.11 -9.35 -11.57
C PHE A 71 7.67 -8.00 -11.10
N ILE A 72 8.40 -7.28 -11.96
CA ILE A 72 8.88 -5.94 -11.66
C ILE A 72 7.71 -4.96 -11.54
N LEU A 73 6.74 -4.97 -12.46
CA LEU A 73 5.54 -4.15 -12.34
C LEU A 73 4.73 -4.48 -11.09
N ALA A 74 4.58 -5.75 -10.74
CA ALA A 74 3.92 -6.17 -9.51
C ALA A 74 4.65 -5.63 -8.26
N ALA A 75 5.99 -5.64 -8.26
CA ALA A 75 6.79 -5.05 -7.19
C ALA A 75 6.63 -3.53 -7.10
N PHE A 76 6.63 -2.83 -8.25
CA PHE A 76 6.34 -1.40 -8.33
C PHE A 76 4.94 -1.06 -7.83
N TRP A 77 3.93 -1.82 -8.25
CA TRP A 77 2.55 -1.67 -7.78
C TRP A 77 2.47 -1.80 -6.26
N GLY A 78 3.04 -2.87 -5.69
CA GLY A 78 3.06 -3.07 -4.24
C GLY A 78 3.86 -2.02 -3.49
N ALA A 79 4.94 -1.49 -4.07
CA ALA A 79 5.67 -0.36 -3.51
C ALA A 79 4.84 0.92 -3.56
N HIS A 80 4.21 1.22 -4.70
CA HIS A 80 3.35 2.38 -4.90
C HIS A 80 2.22 2.37 -3.87
N HIS A 81 1.44 1.28 -3.79
CA HIS A 81 0.33 1.14 -2.85
C HIS A 81 0.76 1.44 -1.40
N ARG A 82 1.87 0.85 -0.94
CA ARG A 82 2.41 1.14 0.41
C ARG A 82 2.77 2.61 0.60
N THR A 83 3.48 3.22 -0.34
CA THR A 83 3.89 4.62 -0.24
C THR A 83 2.72 5.60 -0.39
N PHE A 84 1.76 5.29 -1.25
CA PHE A 84 0.62 6.14 -1.57
C PHE A 84 -0.41 6.12 -0.45
N SER A 85 -0.50 5.03 0.33
CA SER A 85 -1.29 4.96 1.56
C SER A 85 -0.91 6.02 2.61
N LEU A 86 0.31 6.57 2.53
CA LEU A 86 0.80 7.63 3.41
C LEU A 86 0.42 9.03 2.89
N VAL A 87 -0.01 9.17 1.63
CA VAL A 87 -0.34 10.45 1.00
C VAL A 87 -1.68 10.96 1.50
N THR A 88 -1.67 12.16 2.08
CA THR A 88 -2.87 12.81 2.65
C THR A 88 -3.45 13.89 1.75
N LYS A 89 -2.62 14.49 0.88
CA LYS A 89 -2.99 15.62 0.02
C LYS A 89 -2.47 15.40 -1.39
N LEU A 90 -3.24 15.85 -2.36
CA LEU A 90 -2.81 15.92 -3.75
C LEU A 90 -2.49 17.35 -4.13
N ASP A 91 -1.47 17.52 -4.96
CA ASP A 91 -1.19 18.75 -5.67
C ASP A 91 -1.08 18.46 -7.19
N PRO A 92 -1.11 19.50 -8.04
CA PRO A 92 -1.03 19.30 -9.49
C PRO A 92 0.28 18.66 -9.96
N VAL A 93 1.38 18.80 -9.20
CA VAL A 93 2.70 18.25 -9.58
C VAL A 93 2.71 16.73 -9.38
N LEU A 94 2.24 16.25 -8.23
CA LEU A 94 2.11 14.84 -7.92
C LEU A 94 1.19 14.15 -8.93
N ILE A 95 0.06 14.77 -9.28
CA ILE A 95 -0.85 14.25 -10.31
C ILE A 95 -0.11 14.07 -11.64
N ARG A 96 0.64 15.08 -12.10
CA ARG A 96 1.43 14.98 -13.34
C ARG A 96 2.51 13.90 -13.27
N LEU A 97 3.19 13.78 -12.14
CA LEU A 97 4.20 12.73 -11.92
C LEU A 97 3.56 11.33 -12.00
N THR A 98 2.39 11.14 -11.39
CA THR A 98 1.64 9.88 -11.48
C THR A 98 1.26 9.55 -12.92
N PHE A 99 0.73 10.52 -13.68
CA PHE A 99 0.41 10.29 -15.10
C PHE A 99 1.65 10.00 -15.95
N PHE A 100 2.78 10.66 -15.69
CA PHE A 100 4.03 10.40 -16.39
C PHE A 100 4.59 9.01 -16.06
N LEU A 101 4.52 8.60 -14.79
CA LEU A 101 4.86 7.24 -14.37
C LEU A 101 3.99 6.20 -15.08
N LEU A 102 2.67 6.43 -15.15
CA LEU A 102 1.73 5.56 -15.86
C LEU A 102 2.04 5.50 -17.36
N PHE A 103 2.37 6.62 -17.99
CA PHE A 103 2.77 6.65 -19.39
C PHE A 103 4.00 5.77 -19.65
N ILE A 104 5.05 5.89 -18.83
CA ILE A 104 6.25 5.05 -18.94
C ILE A 104 5.95 3.57 -18.66
N ALA A 105 5.05 3.28 -17.72
CA ALA A 105 4.59 1.91 -17.46
C ALA A 105 3.82 1.32 -18.66
N CYS A 106 2.98 2.11 -19.34
CA CYS A 106 2.24 1.68 -20.53
C CYS A 106 3.13 1.31 -21.72
N LEU A 107 4.36 1.83 -21.79
CA LEU A 107 5.33 1.46 -22.83
C LEU A 107 6.00 0.11 -22.55
N LEU A 108 5.91 -0.41 -21.33
CA LEU A 108 6.64 -1.59 -20.92
C LEU A 108 6.25 -2.87 -21.68
N PRO A 109 4.97 -3.13 -22.01
CA PRO A 109 4.62 -4.29 -22.84
C PRO A 109 5.28 -4.26 -24.21
N PHE A 110 5.29 -3.09 -24.85
CA PHE A 110 5.94 -2.92 -26.15
C PHE A 110 7.45 -3.18 -26.05
N THR A 111 8.14 -2.55 -25.10
CA THR A 111 9.60 -2.69 -24.97
C THR A 111 10.00 -4.10 -24.54
N SER A 112 9.18 -4.76 -23.70
CA SER A 112 9.38 -6.15 -23.30
C SER A 112 9.26 -7.11 -24.48
N THR A 113 8.23 -6.99 -25.32
CA THR A 113 8.08 -7.81 -26.52
C THR A 113 9.21 -7.56 -27.50
N LEU A 114 9.56 -6.30 -27.76
CA LEU A 114 10.64 -5.93 -28.66
C LEU A 114 11.99 -6.55 -28.24
N ALA A 115 12.30 -6.51 -26.95
CA ALA A 115 13.51 -7.12 -26.39
C ALA A 115 13.45 -8.65 -26.36
N GLY A 116 12.27 -9.25 -26.17
CA GLY A 116 12.08 -10.70 -26.26
C GLY A 116 12.33 -11.24 -27.67
N ASP A 117 11.73 -10.59 -28.67
CA ASP A 117 11.82 -10.97 -30.09
C ASP A 117 13.23 -10.76 -30.66
N ASN A 118 13.94 -9.73 -30.17
CA ASN A 118 15.23 -9.32 -30.68
C ASN A 118 16.29 -9.30 -29.56
N HIS A 119 16.30 -10.34 -28.72
CA HIS A 119 17.17 -10.42 -27.54
C HIS A 119 18.67 -10.38 -27.84
N THR A 120 19.09 -10.67 -29.07
CA THR A 120 20.48 -10.53 -29.53
C THR A 120 20.79 -9.13 -30.07
N GLU A 121 19.77 -8.32 -30.38
CA GLU A 121 19.92 -6.99 -30.96
C GLU A 121 20.05 -5.94 -29.85
N GLY A 122 21.25 -5.37 -29.70
CA GLY A 122 21.56 -4.35 -28.70
C GLY A 122 20.53 -3.23 -28.57
N PRO A 123 20.07 -2.59 -29.67
CA PRO A 123 19.09 -1.50 -29.59
C PRO A 123 17.73 -1.92 -29.01
N ALA A 124 17.24 -3.12 -29.31
CA ALA A 124 15.95 -3.60 -28.83
C ALA A 124 15.98 -3.82 -27.32
N VAL A 125 17.02 -4.50 -26.84
CA VAL A 125 17.24 -4.76 -25.41
C VAL A 125 17.54 -3.47 -24.64
N LEU A 126 18.28 -2.54 -25.24
CA LEU A 126 18.55 -1.22 -24.66
C LEU A 126 17.26 -0.45 -24.37
N LEU A 127 16.29 -0.45 -25.29
CA LEU A 127 15.00 0.23 -25.08
C LEU A 127 14.25 -0.32 -23.87
N PHE A 128 14.25 -1.64 -23.67
CA PHE A 128 13.68 -2.25 -22.47
C PHE A 128 14.39 -1.78 -21.18
N HIS A 129 15.72 -1.74 -21.18
CA HIS A 129 16.47 -1.28 -20.01
C HIS A 129 16.28 0.21 -19.71
N VAL A 130 16.21 1.06 -20.75
CA VAL A 130 15.90 2.49 -20.61
C VAL A 130 14.49 2.68 -20.07
N ASN A 131 13.51 1.90 -20.53
CA ASN A 131 12.14 1.95 -20.00
C ASN A 131 12.11 1.61 -18.50
N MET A 132 12.82 0.57 -18.08
CA MET A 132 12.94 0.19 -16.67
C MET A 132 13.65 1.25 -15.82
N LEU A 133 14.73 1.84 -16.35
CA LEU A 133 15.46 2.93 -15.69
C LEU A 133 14.56 4.14 -15.46
N LEU A 134 13.84 4.58 -16.51
CA LEU A 134 12.91 5.71 -16.41
C LEU A 134 11.79 5.43 -15.41
N LEU A 135 11.21 4.24 -15.44
CA LEU A 135 10.16 3.82 -14.51
C LEU A 135 10.65 3.93 -13.06
N GLY A 136 11.84 3.39 -12.77
CA GLY A 136 12.44 3.45 -11.45
C GLY A 136 12.83 4.86 -10.99
N LEU A 137 13.41 5.68 -11.88
CA LEU A 137 13.82 7.05 -11.56
C LEU A 137 12.62 7.96 -11.28
N ILE A 138 11.55 7.84 -12.06
CA ILE A 138 10.31 8.61 -11.83
C ILE A 138 9.68 8.18 -10.52
N PHE A 139 9.62 6.88 -10.23
CA PHE A 139 9.10 6.36 -8.97
C PHE A 139 9.90 6.87 -7.76
N PHE A 140 11.23 6.81 -7.84
CA PHE A 140 12.13 7.39 -6.83
C PHE A 140 11.86 8.89 -6.63
N TYR A 141 11.80 9.65 -7.73
CA TYR A 141 11.57 11.09 -7.68
C TYR A 141 10.20 11.44 -7.10
N GLN A 142 9.16 10.70 -7.45
CA GLN A 142 7.81 10.87 -6.90
C GLN A 142 7.85 10.74 -5.37
N TRP A 143 8.59 9.77 -4.83
CA TRP A 143 8.70 9.60 -3.38
C TRP A 143 9.47 10.74 -2.70
N VAL A 144 10.58 11.18 -3.29
CA VAL A 144 11.32 12.37 -2.82
C VAL A 144 10.42 13.61 -2.83
N TYR A 145 9.64 13.79 -3.88
CA TYR A 145 8.72 14.92 -4.04
C TYR A 145 7.61 14.91 -2.98
N VAL A 146 6.95 13.77 -2.78
CA VAL A 146 5.88 13.60 -1.78
C VAL A 146 6.36 13.95 -0.38
N ASN A 147 7.57 13.52 -0.01
CA ASN A 147 8.14 13.80 1.30
C ASN A 147 8.57 15.28 1.45
N SER A 148 9.27 15.83 0.45
CA SER A 148 9.76 17.21 0.48
C SER A 148 8.64 18.26 0.44
N SER A 149 7.50 17.93 -0.18
CA SER A 149 6.32 18.80 -0.27
C SER A 149 5.32 18.58 0.88
N HIS A 150 5.68 17.77 1.89
CA HIS A 150 4.83 17.44 3.04
C HIS A 150 3.42 16.95 2.67
N LEU A 151 3.33 16.17 1.58
CA LEU A 151 2.07 15.61 1.10
C LEU A 151 1.69 14.30 1.81
N ALA A 152 2.68 13.62 2.40
CA ALA A 152 2.50 12.40 3.18
C ALA A 152 2.61 12.63 4.69
N ILE A 153 2.08 11.67 5.46
CA ILE A 153 2.27 11.59 6.91
C ILE A 153 3.79 11.50 7.18
N PRO A 154 4.35 12.30 8.12
CA PRO A 154 5.75 12.23 8.47
C PRO A 154 6.13 10.83 8.95
N ILE A 155 7.18 10.27 8.36
CA ILE A 155 7.74 8.98 8.77
C ILE A 155 9.12 9.19 9.40
N PRO A 156 9.55 8.32 10.33
CA PRO A 156 10.90 8.36 10.87
C PRO A 156 11.99 8.27 9.79
N ASP A 157 13.11 8.99 9.96
CA ASP A 157 14.20 9.10 8.98
C ASP A 157 14.77 7.75 8.52
N ASN A 158 14.82 6.79 9.44
CA ASN A 158 15.31 5.43 9.21
C ASN A 158 14.41 4.66 8.21
N HIS A 159 13.09 4.78 8.34
CA HIS A 159 12.09 4.24 7.43
C HIS A 159 12.11 4.96 6.08
N TYR A 160 12.26 6.29 6.10
CA TYR A 160 12.39 7.08 4.87
C TYR A 160 13.60 6.64 4.03
N ARG A 161 14.78 6.52 4.66
CA ARG A 161 16.01 6.03 4.00
C ARG A 161 15.85 4.62 3.46
N PHE A 162 15.18 3.73 4.21
CA PHE A 162 14.91 2.37 3.75
C PHE A 162 14.07 2.34 2.46
N ILE A 163 12.97 3.11 2.41
CA ILE A 163 12.12 3.20 1.22
C ILE A 163 12.91 3.80 0.05
N LEU A 164 13.72 4.83 0.32
CA LEU A 164 14.55 5.48 -0.68
C LEU A 164 15.59 4.52 -1.29
N THR A 165 16.36 3.82 -0.46
CA THR A 165 17.33 2.81 -0.90
C THR A 165 16.65 1.71 -1.70
N LYS A 166 15.49 1.21 -1.25
CA LYS A 166 14.72 0.19 -1.98
C LYS A 166 14.29 0.69 -3.36
N SER A 167 13.82 1.94 -3.46
CA SER A 167 13.40 2.53 -4.75
C SER A 167 14.54 2.72 -5.76
N LEU A 168 15.80 2.75 -5.29
CA LEU A 168 16.99 2.83 -6.16
C LEU A 168 17.49 1.49 -6.69
N ILE A 169 16.98 0.35 -6.20
CA ILE A 169 17.41 -0.98 -6.66
C ILE A 169 17.18 -1.13 -8.17
N VAL A 170 15.96 -0.88 -8.65
CA VAL A 170 15.63 -1.06 -10.06
C VAL A 170 16.46 -0.13 -10.95
N PRO A 171 16.54 1.20 -10.71
CA PRO A 171 17.44 2.08 -11.47
C PRO A 171 18.89 1.61 -11.51
N PHE A 172 19.45 1.19 -10.37
CA PHE A 172 20.82 0.72 -10.31
C PHE A 172 21.03 -0.55 -11.15
N VAL A 173 20.14 -1.52 -11.02
CA VAL A 173 20.16 -2.75 -11.81
C VAL A 173 19.96 -2.45 -13.30
N SER A 174 19.11 -1.48 -13.65
CA SER A 174 18.92 -1.06 -15.04
C SER A 174 20.16 -0.39 -15.64
N VAL A 175 20.88 0.43 -14.88
CA VAL A 175 22.17 0.98 -15.32
C VAL A 175 23.18 -0.13 -15.57
N LEU A 176 23.25 -1.11 -14.66
CA LEU A 176 24.13 -2.27 -14.85
C LEU A 176 23.73 -3.06 -16.11
N ALA A 177 22.44 -3.28 -16.34
CA ALA A 177 21.93 -3.95 -17.53
C ALA A 177 22.24 -3.18 -18.83
N ILE A 178 22.17 -1.84 -18.82
CA ILE A 178 22.57 -1.00 -19.96
C ILE A 178 24.08 -1.16 -20.25
N ILE A 179 24.91 -1.19 -19.21
CA ILE A 179 26.36 -1.38 -19.37
C ILE A 179 26.66 -2.77 -19.95
N THR A 180 26.01 -3.81 -19.42
CA THR A 180 26.21 -5.19 -19.90
C THR A 180 25.66 -5.39 -21.31
N SER A 181 24.56 -4.74 -21.69
CA SER A 181 23.99 -4.85 -23.04
C SER A 181 24.90 -4.26 -24.12
N CYS A 182 25.79 -3.34 -23.78
CA CYS A 182 26.81 -2.82 -24.71
C CYS A 182 27.91 -3.86 -25.02
N ILE A 183 28.06 -4.88 -24.18
CA ILE A 183 29.07 -5.94 -24.34
C ILE A 183 28.40 -7.19 -24.94
N GLU A 184 27.30 -7.63 -24.33
CA GLU A 184 26.56 -8.83 -24.70
C GLU A 184 25.05 -8.61 -24.44
N PRO A 185 24.25 -8.29 -25.47
CA PRO A 185 22.82 -8.03 -25.34
C PRO A 185 22.02 -9.22 -24.84
N SER A 186 22.40 -10.44 -25.24
CA SER A 186 21.59 -11.65 -25.00
C SER A 186 21.38 -11.95 -23.51
N TRP A 187 22.35 -11.58 -22.69
CA TRP A 187 22.38 -11.93 -21.27
C TRP A 187 22.23 -10.72 -20.34
N SER A 188 22.13 -9.50 -20.86
CA SER A 188 22.06 -8.29 -20.03
C SER A 188 20.83 -8.26 -19.12
N SER A 189 19.71 -8.83 -19.57
CA SER A 189 18.47 -8.96 -18.78
C SER A 189 18.62 -9.85 -17.54
N ILE A 190 19.68 -10.67 -17.41
CA ILE A 190 19.91 -11.49 -16.21
C ILE A 190 20.09 -10.62 -14.96
N CYS A 191 20.60 -9.39 -15.11
CA CYS A 191 20.79 -8.47 -13.99
C CYS A 191 19.52 -8.28 -13.15
N TYR A 192 18.33 -8.34 -13.77
CA TYR A 192 17.05 -8.16 -13.10
C TYR A 192 16.65 -9.32 -12.17
N PHE A 193 17.17 -10.54 -12.36
CA PHE A 193 16.92 -11.66 -11.44
C PHE A 193 17.53 -11.46 -10.04
N PHE A 194 18.49 -10.54 -9.91
CA PHE A 194 19.06 -10.20 -8.61
C PHE A 194 18.19 -9.26 -7.78
N ILE A 195 17.19 -8.61 -8.37
CA ILE A 195 16.27 -7.72 -7.66
C ILE A 195 15.60 -8.39 -6.44
N PRO A 196 14.92 -9.55 -6.57
CA PRO A 196 14.31 -10.20 -5.40
C PRO A 196 15.33 -10.55 -4.32
N VAL A 197 16.57 -10.91 -4.69
CA VAL A 197 17.65 -11.16 -3.73
C VAL A 197 18.04 -9.88 -3.00
N CYS A 198 18.26 -8.77 -3.71
CA CYS A 198 18.53 -7.46 -3.12
C CYS A 198 17.41 -7.02 -2.18
N GLU A 199 16.14 -7.24 -2.56
CA GLU A 199 15.01 -6.92 -1.70
C GLU A 199 14.96 -7.78 -0.43
N LEU A 200 15.23 -9.09 -0.54
CA LEU A 200 15.27 -9.98 0.61
C LEU A 200 16.41 -9.63 1.57
N LEU A 201 17.58 -9.26 1.04
CA LEU A 201 18.71 -8.80 1.84
C LEU A 201 18.37 -7.51 2.60
N LEU A 202 17.76 -6.53 1.94
CA LEU A 202 17.30 -5.30 2.59
C LEU A 202 16.23 -5.57 3.65
N LEU A 203 15.30 -6.51 3.40
CA LEU A 203 14.28 -6.89 4.39
C LEU A 203 14.89 -7.60 5.60
N HIS A 204 15.90 -8.46 5.39
CA HIS A 204 16.65 -9.09 6.46
C HIS A 204 17.43 -8.06 7.29
N GLU A 205 18.01 -7.07 6.63
CA GLU A 205 18.72 -5.98 7.33
C GLU A 205 17.74 -5.08 8.09
N LYS A 206 16.54 -4.81 7.53
CA LYS A 206 15.46 -4.09 8.21
C LYS A 206 15.04 -4.79 9.50
N SER A 207 14.84 -6.11 9.47
CA SER A 207 14.44 -6.86 10.68
C SER A 207 15.56 -6.90 11.73
N ARG A 208 16.83 -6.79 11.32
CA ARG A 208 17.97 -6.60 12.24
C ARG A 208 18.07 -5.18 12.80
N LEU A 209 17.78 -4.16 12.00
CA LEU A 209 17.92 -2.74 12.38
C LEU A 209 16.73 -2.21 13.18
N PHE A 210 15.53 -2.79 13.01
CA PHE A 210 14.33 -2.43 13.78
C PHE A 210 13.71 -3.64 14.52
N PRO A 211 14.40 -4.23 15.52
CA PRO A 211 13.83 -5.35 16.28
C PRO A 211 12.66 -4.95 17.20
N GLN A 212 12.40 -3.64 17.42
CA GLN A 212 11.54 -3.12 18.48
C GLN A 212 10.49 -2.09 18.01
N GLU A 213 9.54 -2.48 17.15
CA GLU A 213 8.24 -1.76 17.09
C GLU A 213 7.07 -2.67 17.50
N ILE A 214 7.23 -3.99 17.41
CA ILE A 214 6.17 -4.96 17.75
C ILE A 214 6.15 -5.28 19.25
N SER A 215 7.27 -5.11 19.98
CA SER A 215 7.37 -5.51 21.40
C SER A 215 7.17 -4.39 22.42
N GLU A 216 7.52 -3.13 22.13
CA GLU A 216 7.40 -2.06 23.14
C GLU A 216 6.00 -1.43 23.17
N ASN A 217 5.31 -1.33 22.03
CA ASN A 217 3.94 -0.82 21.98
C ASN A 217 2.88 -1.87 22.40
N SER A 218 3.26 -3.15 22.48
CA SER A 218 2.44 -4.23 23.03
C SER A 218 2.66 -4.47 24.53
N MET A 219 3.80 -4.00 25.09
CA MET A 219 4.08 -4.13 26.52
C MET A 219 3.61 -2.92 27.34
N ASN A 220 3.58 -1.72 26.76
CA ASN A 220 3.13 -0.49 27.46
C ASN A 220 1.62 -0.20 27.33
N ARG A 221 0.88 -1.02 26.58
CA ARG A 221 -0.56 -0.86 26.34
C ARG A 221 -1.39 -1.93 27.06
N ARG A 222 -0.97 -2.31 28.28
CA ARG A 222 -1.64 -3.33 29.08
C ARG A 222 -2.60 -2.82 30.15
N ASP A 223 -2.61 -1.52 30.46
CA ASP A 223 -3.36 -1.00 31.62
C ASP A 223 -4.38 0.13 31.32
N GLU A 224 -4.58 0.56 30.07
CA GLU A 224 -5.69 1.49 29.76
C GLU A 224 -6.94 0.70 29.36
N SER A 225 -7.67 0.18 30.34
CA SER A 225 -9.07 -0.19 30.15
C SER A 225 -9.88 1.10 29.96
N VAL A 226 -10.47 1.29 28.77
CA VAL A 226 -11.35 2.43 28.53
C VAL A 226 -12.71 2.09 29.14
N LEU A 227 -13.02 2.70 30.28
CA LEU A 227 -14.32 2.57 30.93
C LEU A 227 -15.38 3.35 30.13
N LEU A 228 -16.17 2.65 29.33
CA LEU A 228 -17.31 3.24 28.62
C LEU A 228 -18.51 3.33 29.57
N THR A 229 -18.78 4.52 30.11
CA THR A 229 -20.00 4.78 30.86
C THR A 229 -21.15 5.08 29.89
N LEU A 230 -22.14 4.19 29.82
CA LEU A 230 -23.31 4.40 28.98
C LEU A 230 -24.29 5.36 29.65
N PRO A 231 -24.92 6.30 28.91
CA PRO A 231 -25.93 7.18 29.46
C PRO A 231 -27.16 6.36 29.93
N PRO A 232 -27.82 6.76 31.04
CA PRO A 232 -28.84 5.94 31.71
C PRO A 232 -30.05 5.61 30.83
N GLU A 233 -30.46 6.51 29.94
CA GLU A 233 -31.54 6.28 28.96
C GLU A 233 -31.22 5.14 27.99
N LEU A 234 -29.94 4.97 27.64
CA LEU A 234 -29.50 3.91 26.74
C LEU A 234 -29.49 2.55 27.45
N CYS A 235 -29.08 2.51 28.72
CA CYS A 235 -29.16 1.31 29.54
C CYS A 235 -30.59 0.79 29.68
N THR A 236 -31.56 1.69 29.93
CA THR A 236 -32.98 1.29 30.05
C THR A 236 -33.56 0.77 28.73
N ASN A 237 -33.16 1.35 27.60
CA ASN A 237 -33.56 0.85 26.28
C ASN A 237 -32.90 -0.49 25.94
N LEU A 238 -31.63 -0.68 26.31
CA LEU A 238 -30.93 -1.95 26.13
C LEU A 238 -31.52 -3.07 26.98
N ASP A 239 -31.96 -2.79 28.21
CA ASP A 239 -32.64 -3.77 29.06
C ASP A 239 -33.98 -4.22 28.47
N LYS A 240 -34.75 -3.29 27.88
CA LYS A 240 -35.99 -3.62 27.17
C LYS A 240 -35.75 -4.51 25.95
N VAL A 241 -34.78 -4.15 25.11
CA VAL A 241 -34.45 -4.92 23.90
C VAL A 241 -33.83 -6.28 24.24
N SER A 242 -32.99 -6.35 25.27
CA SER A 242 -32.45 -7.60 25.81
C SER A 242 -33.58 -8.53 26.25
N HIS A 243 -34.59 -8.00 26.94
CA HIS A 243 -35.72 -8.79 27.41
C HIS A 243 -36.62 -9.28 26.26
N GLU A 244 -36.86 -8.44 25.24
CA GLU A 244 -37.63 -8.81 24.04
C GLU A 244 -36.91 -9.85 23.16
N MET A 245 -35.57 -9.83 23.15
CA MET A 245 -34.77 -10.74 22.34
C MET A 245 -34.36 -12.04 23.06
N GLU A 246 -34.74 -12.20 24.34
CA GLU A 246 -34.33 -13.33 25.21
C GLU A 246 -32.81 -13.56 25.28
N ILE A 247 -32.01 -12.49 25.13
CA ILE A 247 -30.54 -12.53 25.16
C ILE A 247 -30.05 -11.74 26.37
N SER A 248 -29.02 -12.22 27.06
CA SER A 248 -28.39 -11.50 28.18
C SER A 248 -27.95 -10.10 27.75
N ARG A 249 -28.17 -9.09 28.61
CA ARG A 249 -27.76 -7.70 28.37
C ARG A 249 -26.28 -7.58 27.99
N GLU A 250 -25.42 -8.36 28.65
CA GLU A 250 -23.98 -8.40 28.37
C GLU A 250 -23.69 -8.90 26.94
N ASP A 251 -24.35 -9.98 26.53
CA ASP A 251 -24.22 -10.55 25.19
C ASP A 251 -24.75 -9.61 24.10
N LEU A 252 -25.86 -8.91 24.37
CA LEU A 252 -26.41 -7.91 23.45
C LEU A 252 -25.45 -6.74 23.24
N ILE A 253 -24.86 -6.22 24.33
CA ILE A 253 -23.89 -5.12 24.27
C ILE A 253 -22.63 -5.56 23.52
N LEU A 254 -22.11 -6.75 23.83
CA LEU A 254 -20.96 -7.32 23.12
C LEU A 254 -21.26 -7.52 21.63
N HIS A 255 -22.47 -7.94 21.28
CA HIS A 255 -22.88 -8.12 19.89
C HIS A 255 -22.91 -6.79 19.13
N ILE A 256 -23.54 -5.75 19.69
CA ILE A 256 -23.61 -4.39 19.11
C ILE A 256 -22.21 -3.79 18.97
N LEU A 257 -21.39 -3.88 20.01
CA LEU A 257 -20.02 -3.39 20.00
C LEU A 257 -19.17 -4.13 18.97
N SER A 258 -19.31 -5.45 18.85
CA SER A 258 -18.61 -6.24 17.83
C SER A 258 -19.02 -5.87 16.39
N GLY A 259 -20.29 -5.51 16.18
CA GLY A 259 -20.81 -5.05 14.89
C GLY A 259 -20.30 -3.65 14.54
N TRP A 260 -20.37 -2.73 15.48
CA TRP A 260 -19.85 -1.36 15.32
C TRP A 260 -18.34 -1.34 15.09
N MET A 261 -17.57 -2.12 15.87
CA MET A 261 -16.12 -2.22 15.73
C MET A 261 -15.70 -2.80 14.38
N ARG A 262 -16.42 -3.81 13.87
CA ARG A 262 -16.20 -4.35 12.52
C ARG A 262 -16.45 -3.29 11.44
N SER A 263 -17.49 -2.48 11.60
CA SER A 263 -17.83 -1.41 10.65
C SER A 263 -16.81 -0.25 10.64
N HIS A 264 -16.08 -0.02 11.73
CA HIS A 264 -15.16 1.12 11.88
C HIS A 264 -13.67 0.72 11.94
N ARG A 265 -13.34 -0.56 11.65
CA ARG A 265 -11.96 -1.11 11.62
C ARG A 265 -11.14 -0.81 12.89
N VAL A 266 -11.78 -0.86 14.05
CA VAL A 266 -11.09 -0.70 15.35
C VAL A 266 -10.49 -2.04 15.76
N ASN A 267 -9.19 -2.08 16.02
CA ASN A 267 -8.45 -3.31 16.31
C ASN A 267 -8.49 -3.60 17.82
N THR A 268 -9.20 -4.65 18.25
CA THR A 268 -9.12 -5.16 19.62
C THR A 268 -8.07 -6.28 19.67
N GLY A 269 -7.15 -6.21 20.62
CA GLY A 269 -6.11 -7.22 20.81
C GLY A 269 -6.69 -8.63 21.05
N PRO A 270 -5.82 -9.66 21.08
CA PRO A 270 -6.28 -11.03 21.26
C PRO A 270 -6.98 -11.16 22.62
N ALA A 271 -8.22 -11.67 22.59
CA ALA A 271 -9.11 -11.89 23.73
C ALA A 271 -9.90 -10.69 24.29
N GLY A 272 -10.23 -9.67 23.49
CA GLY A 272 -11.34 -8.75 23.83
C GLY A 272 -11.21 -7.99 25.17
N SER A 273 -10.01 -7.94 25.75
CA SER A 273 -9.80 -7.49 27.14
C SER A 273 -9.68 -5.98 27.30
N LEU A 274 -10.00 -5.20 26.25
CA LEU A 274 -9.88 -3.73 26.27
C LEU A 274 -11.15 -3.00 26.71
N CYS A 275 -12.28 -3.68 26.84
CA CYS A 275 -13.52 -3.12 27.39
C CYS A 275 -14.00 -3.98 28.57
N GLN A 276 -13.69 -3.57 29.80
CA GLN A 276 -14.43 -4.06 30.97
C GLN A 276 -15.69 -3.21 31.13
N LEU A 277 -16.87 -3.81 30.94
CA LEU A 277 -18.15 -3.19 31.25
C LEU A 277 -18.36 -3.21 32.76
N ASN A 278 -18.31 -2.04 33.40
CA ASN A 278 -18.72 -1.91 34.80
C ASN A 278 -20.22 -1.65 34.85
N LEU A 279 -20.98 -2.64 35.34
CA LEU A 279 -22.44 -2.61 35.42
C LEU A 279 -22.97 -2.18 36.79
N ASP A 280 -22.09 -1.87 37.75
CA ASP A 280 -22.50 -1.49 39.10
C ASP A 280 -22.92 -0.01 39.18
N HIS A 281 -24.13 0.21 39.69
CA HIS A 281 -24.65 1.53 40.03
C HIS A 281 -23.82 2.16 41.17
N PRO A 282 -23.59 3.48 41.19
CA PRO A 282 -23.23 4.16 42.41
C PRO A 282 -24.45 4.10 43.33
N SER A 283 -24.32 3.42 44.46
CA SER A 283 -25.32 3.40 45.52
C SER A 283 -25.63 4.83 45.98
N GLU A 284 -26.92 5.18 45.99
CA GLU A 284 -27.45 6.38 46.62
C GLU A 284 -27.09 6.45 48.12
N PRO A 285 -26.99 7.66 48.70
CA PRO A 285 -26.55 7.85 50.08
C PRO A 285 -27.61 7.34 51.05
N SER A 286 -27.30 6.30 51.82
CA SER A 286 -28.14 5.87 52.92
C SER A 286 -28.12 6.92 54.04
N GLY A 287 -29.30 7.49 54.28
CA GLY A 287 -29.54 8.43 55.36
C GLY A 287 -29.39 7.80 56.74
N GLN A 288 -29.02 8.68 57.67
CA GLN A 288 -29.44 8.71 59.07
C GLN A 288 -29.34 7.41 59.87
N SER A 289 -28.21 7.25 60.56
CA SER A 289 -28.17 6.52 61.84
C SER A 289 -28.30 7.54 62.97
N SER A 290 -29.43 7.47 63.69
CA SER A 290 -29.63 8.12 64.98
C SER A 290 -29.93 7.05 66.02
N THR A 291 -28.96 6.76 66.88
CA THR A 291 -29.16 6.41 68.30
C THR A 291 -27.85 6.54 69.08
N ASP A 292 -27.82 7.59 69.92
CA ASP A 292 -27.22 7.82 71.23
C ASP A 292 -25.96 7.05 71.72
N ILE A 293 -24.99 7.81 72.25
CA ILE A 293 -24.62 7.95 73.69
C ILE A 293 -23.16 8.45 73.75
N ASN A 294 -22.96 9.75 74.02
CA ASN A 294 -22.07 10.23 75.09
C ASN A 294 -22.12 11.76 75.26
N ARG A 295 -22.51 12.16 76.48
CA ARG A 295 -22.58 13.49 77.10
C ARG A 295 -23.77 14.38 76.81
#